data_AF-A0AA39DRI5-F1
#
_entry.id   AF-A0AA39DRI5-F1
#
_cell.length_a   1.000
_cell.length_b   1.000
_cell.length_c   1.000
_cell.angle_alpha   90.00
_cell.angle_beta   90.00
_cell.angle_gamma   90.00
#
_symmetry.space_group_name_H-M   'P 1'
#
loop_
_entity.id
_entity.type
_entity.pdbx_description
1 polymer ?
#
loop_
_entity_poly.entity_id
_entity_poly.type
_entity_poly.pdbx_seq_one_letter_code
_entity_poly.pdbx_strand_id
1 'polypeptide(L)' 'MADEIILLDFWPSMFGMRVRVALAEKGLKYEYRQEDLRNKSPLLLEMNPVRKKIPVLVLKK' A
#
# COMPACT_ATOMS: atom_id res chain seq x y z
N MET A 1 18.31 -11.31 2.38
CA MET A 1 17.79 -9.97 2.69
C MET A 1 16.29 -10.08 2.65
N ALA A 2 15.59 -9.71 3.71
CA ALA A 2 14.13 -9.86 3.75
C ALA A 2 13.52 -8.79 2.85
N ASP A 3 12.68 -9.18 1.89
CA ASP A 3 11.93 -8.24 1.05
C ASP A 3 11.03 -7.38 1.95
N GLU A 4 11.24 -6.06 1.93
CA GLU A 4 10.41 -5.13 2.70
C GLU A 4 9.18 -4.77 1.87
N ILE A 5 8.01 -5.24 2.33
CA ILE A 5 6.72 -5.00 1.68
C ILE A 5 6.04 -3.84 2.39
N ILE A 6 5.71 -2.78 1.66
CA ILE A 6 4.97 -1.62 2.18
C ILE A 6 3.65 -1.51 1.44
N LEU A 7 2.55 -1.42 2.19
CA LEU A 7 1.21 -1.21 1.66
C LEU A 7 0.74 0.21 2.00
N LEU A 8 0.63 1.06 0.98
CA LEU A 8 -0.04 2.35 1.08
C LEU A 8 -1.54 2.15 0.88
N ASP A 9 -2.33 2.39 1.92
CA ASP A 9 -3.78 2.16 1.89
C ASP A 9 -4.56 3.15 2.76
N PHE A 10 -5.86 3.21 2.53
CA PHE A 10 -6.81 3.96 3.36
C PHE A 10 -7.73 2.96 4.06
N TRP A 11 -7.82 3.01 5.38
CA TRP A 11 -8.55 2.02 6.20
C TRP A 11 -9.94 1.56 5.68
N PRO A 12 -10.84 2.43 5.15
CA PRO A 12 -12.16 2.02 4.68
C PRO A 12 -12.16 1.61 3.18
N SER A 13 -11.00 1.58 2.53
CA SER A 13 -10.87 1.22 1.11
C SER A 13 -11.13 -0.26 0.90
N MET A 14 -12.24 -0.57 0.21
CA MET A 14 -12.57 -1.92 -0.25
C MET A 14 -11.47 -2.51 -1.15
N PHE A 15 -10.80 -1.69 -1.96
CA PHE A 15 -9.71 -2.15 -2.84
C PHE A 15 -8.46 -2.53 -2.05
N GLY A 16 -8.14 -1.74 -1.01
CA GLY A 16 -7.04 -2.02 -0.12
C GLY A 16 -7.24 -3.23 0.76
N MET A 17 -8.48 -3.46 1.20
CA MET A 17 -8.86 -4.66 1.95
C MET A 17 -8.57 -5.94 1.18
N ARG A 18 -8.76 -5.96 -0.15
CA ARG A 18 -8.39 -7.11 -1.00
C ARG A 18 -6.90 -7.42 -0.93
N VAL A 19 -6.05 -6.38 -0.92
CA VAL A 19 -4.59 -6.54 -0.83
C VAL A 19 -4.18 -7.02 0.56
N ARG A 20 -4.79 -6.46 1.63
CA ARG A 20 -4.56 -6.91 3.01
C ARG A 20 -4.89 -8.39 3.21
N VAL A 21 -6.03 -8.85 2.69
CA VAL A 21 -6.42 -10.27 2.71
C VAL A 21 -5.39 -11.11 1.95
N ALA A 22 -5.01 -10.73 0.72
CA ALA A 22 -4.03 -11.47 -0.06
C ALA A 22 -2.65 -11.58 0.61
N LEU A 23 -2.21 -10.53 1.33
CA LEU A 23 -0.95 -10.56 2.08
C LEU A 23 -1.04 -11.46 3.31
N ALA A 24 -2.18 -11.44 4.01
CA ALA A 24 -2.44 -12.32 5.15
C ALA A 24 -2.50 -13.79 4.74
N GLU A 25 -3.21 -14.12 3.65
CA GLU A 25 -3.29 -15.48 3.10
C GLU A 25 -1.93 -16.03 2.69
N LYS A 26 -1.03 -15.16 2.21
CA LYS A 26 0.35 -15.53 1.86
C LYS A 26 1.31 -15.58 3.06
N GLY A 27 0.86 -15.22 4.26
CA GLY A 27 1.71 -15.16 5.45
C GLY A 27 2.85 -14.14 5.35
N LEU A 28 2.72 -13.14 4.48
CA LEU A 28 3.76 -12.15 4.24
C LEU A 28 3.67 -11.03 5.29
N LYS A 29 4.81 -10.71 5.90
CA LYS A 29 4.92 -9.52 6.76
C LYS A 29 5.01 -8.28 5.87
N TYR A 30 4.24 -7.26 6.20
CA TYR A 30 4.23 -5.99 5.48
C TYR A 30 4.05 -4.83 6.46
N GLU A 31 4.58 -3.67 6.09
CA GLU A 31 4.33 -2.39 6.76
C GLU A 31 3.06 -1.78 6.18
N TYR A 32 2.05 -1.55 7.02
CA TYR A 32 0.85 -0.81 6.63
C TYR A 32 1.07 0.68 6.85
N ARG A 33 0.92 1.49 5.80
CA ARG A 33 0.95 2.96 5.89
C ARG A 33 -0.39 3.54 5.48
N GLN A 34 -1.01 4.22 6.44
CA GLN A 34 -2.26 4.92 6.25
C GLN A 34 -2.02 6.18 5.39
N GLU A 35 -2.70 6.27 4.26
CA GLU A 35 -2.69 7.44 3.39
C GLU A 35 -3.87 8.38 3.67
N ASP A 36 -3.62 9.69 3.61
CA ASP A 36 -4.68 10.69 3.57
C ASP A 36 -5.01 11.02 2.10
N LEU A 37 -6.26 10.78 1.70
CA LEU A 37 -6.71 11.02 0.34
C LEU A 37 -6.84 12.50 0.00
N ARG A 38 -6.97 13.37 1.01
CA ARG A 38 -7.02 14.83 0.86
C ARG A 38 -5.61 15.41 0.79
N ASN A 39 -4.69 14.89 1.59
CA ASN A 39 -3.28 15.28 1.60
C ASN A 39 -2.37 14.07 1.29
N LYS A 40 -2.19 13.79 0.00
CA LYS A 40 -1.49 12.60 -0.48
C LYS A 40 -0.01 12.66 -0.14
N SER A 41 0.55 11.53 0.33
CA SER A 41 1.98 11.47 0.61
C SER A 41 2.82 11.64 -0.66
N PRO A 42 4.05 12.18 -0.56
CA PRO A 42 4.98 12.24 -1.69
C PRO A 42 5.25 10.85 -2.28
N LEU A 43 5.33 9.84 -1.41
CA LEU A 43 5.58 8.45 -1.78
C LEU A 43 4.45 7.88 -2.65
N LEU A 44 3.18 8.20 -2.35
CA LEU A 44 2.04 7.80 -3.17
C LEU A 44 2.10 8.43 -4.57
N LEU A 45 2.54 9.69 -4.65
CA LEU A 45 2.66 10.42 -5.91
C LEU A 45 3.83 9.92 -6.75
N GLU A 46 4.94 9.53 -6.12
CA GLU A 46 6.11 8.94 -6.78
C GLU A 46 5.81 7.53 -7.31
N MET A 47 5.16 6.70 -6.50
CA MET A 47 4.89 5.29 -6.85
C MET A 47 3.71 5.13 -7.81
N ASN A 48 2.75 6.05 -7.79
CA ASN A 48 1.59 6.03 -8.69
C ASN A 48 1.32 7.41 -9.33
N PRO A 49 2.23 7.90 -10.20
CA PRO A 49 2.13 9.25 -10.76
C PRO A 49 0.91 9.42 -11.69
N VAL A 50 0.48 8.34 -12.34
CA VAL A 50 -0.63 8.35 -13.31
C VAL A 50 -1.98 8.45 -12.61
N ARG A 51 -2.28 7.55 -11.67
CA ARG A 51 -3.61 7.47 -11.03
C ARG A 51 -3.67 8.17 -9.68
N LYS A 52 -2.54 8.30 -8.98
CA LYS A 52 -2.45 8.94 -7.64
C LYS A 52 -3.50 8.37 -6.66
N LYS A 53 -3.71 7.05 -6.69
CA LYS A 53 -4.73 6.33 -5.93
C LYS A 53 -4.13 5.17 -5.16
N ILE A 54 -4.78 4.82 -4.06
CA ILE A 54 -4.54 3.60 -3.27
C ILE A 54 -5.43 2.44 -3.75
N PRO A 55 -5.09 1.18 -3.43
CA PRO A 55 -3.88 0.73 -2.75
C PRO A 55 -2.65 0.74 -3.66
N VAL A 56 -1.47 0.97 -3.08
CA VAL A 56 -0.17 0.81 -3.75
C VAL A 56 0.69 -0.15 -2.93
N LEU A 57 1.18 -1.19 -3.59
CA LEU A 57 2.12 -2.15 -3.00
C LEU A 57 3.53 -1.79 -3.46
N VAL A 58 4.41 -1.47 -2.51
CA VAL A 58 5.82 -1.19 -2.78
C VAL A 58 6.64 -2.38 -2.28
N LEU A 59 7.45 -2.93 -3.17
CA LEU A 59 8.40 -4.01 -2.86
C LEU A 59 9.80 -3.40 -2.91
N LYS A 60 10.46 -3.32 -1.76
CA LYS A 60 11.88 -2.95 -1.68
C LYS A 60 12.72 -4.21 -1.59
N LYS A 61 13.69 -4.30 -2.48
CA LYS A 61 14.73 -5.33 -2.51
C LYS A 61 15.99 -4.81 -1.87
#